data_AF-A0A8T2FI71-F1
#
_entry.id   AF-A0A8T2FI71-F1
#
_cell.length_a   1.000
_cell.length_b   1.000
_cell.length_c   1.000
_cell.angle_alpha   90.00
_cell.angle_beta   90.00
_cell.angle_gamma   90.00
#
_symmetry.space_group_name_H-M   'P 1'
#
loop_
_entity.id
_entity.type
_entity.pdbx_description
1 polymer ?
#
loop_
_entity_poly.entity_id
_entity_poly.type
_entity_poly.pdbx_seq_one_letter_code
_entity_poly.pdbx_strand_id
1 'polypeptide(L)'
;MSTFLLPKGCIKKIESLCSRLLWSGNVDDGKGAKVAWTAVCLPKAEGGFGLRRLLEWNKTLCLRLIWLLFNNNGSLWASWHCHHYLKNKSFWKIEASQRDPWSWKMLLNLRPLTEQFVRSKVGNRLKTSFWHDSWTSLGPLIKCLGDFGSRILRIPISARVVDAYGPNGWRLPLSRSPPALAIYEHISTLPAPSSALTHDPYYWCVGNVVCKGFSTAVTWNALQPRATEKDWVTSVWFKGAVPRHAFNMWVAHLDRLPTRQCLLSGDRFLLMLVVFVLLLWSPMTIFFCPLSLLRRFGSRFSAVSARDNVSSAPG
;
A
#
# COMPACT_ATOMS: atom_id res chain seq x y z
N MET A 1 -19.91 -2.60 10.11
CA MET A 1 -18.44 -2.58 9.94
C MET A 1 -17.86 -3.70 10.79
N SER A 2 -17.08 -4.62 10.22
CA SER A 2 -16.33 -5.58 11.04
C SER A 2 -15.25 -4.81 11.81
N THR A 3 -15.37 -4.79 13.14
CA THR A 3 -14.44 -4.14 14.09
C THR A 3 -13.29 -5.06 14.49
N PHE A 4 -13.19 -6.24 13.88
CA PHE A 4 -12.25 -7.28 14.31
C PHE A 4 -10.89 -7.10 13.64
N LEU A 5 -9.93 -6.67 14.45
CA LEU A 5 -8.51 -6.66 14.11
C LEU A 5 -7.97 -8.08 14.20
N LEU A 6 -7.42 -8.60 13.11
CA LEU A 6 -6.92 -9.98 13.08
C LEU A 6 -5.50 -10.06 13.64
N PRO A 7 -5.24 -10.94 14.63
CA PRO A 7 -3.88 -11.24 15.07
C PRO A 7 -3.03 -11.81 13.94
N LYS A 8 -1.72 -11.54 13.98
CA LYS A 8 -0.76 -12.03 12.96
C LYS A 8 -0.78 -13.56 12.83
N GLY A 9 -0.98 -14.28 13.93
CA GLY A 9 -1.08 -15.76 13.94
C GLY A 9 -2.28 -16.26 13.13
N CYS A 10 -3.45 -15.66 13.34
CA CYS A 10 -4.66 -15.97 12.58
C CYS A 10 -4.46 -15.69 11.08
N ILE A 11 -3.86 -14.54 10.75
CA ILE A 11 -3.55 -14.16 9.36
C ILE A 11 -2.65 -15.22 8.70
N LYS A 12 -1.55 -15.59 9.36
CA LYS A 12 -0.63 -16.63 8.84
C LYS A 12 -1.33 -17.96 8.62
N LYS A 13 -2.21 -18.36 9.56
CA LYS A 13 -2.99 -19.59 9.43
C LYS A 13 -3.91 -19.51 8.22
N ILE A 14 -4.68 -18.43 8.07
CA ILE A 14 -5.59 -18.25 6.92
C ILE A 14 -4.81 -18.23 5.61
N GLU A 15 -3.71 -17.46 5.50
CA GLU A 15 -2.87 -17.43 4.31
C GLU A 15 -2.29 -18.82 3.98
N SER A 16 -1.95 -19.63 4.99
CA SER A 16 -1.52 -21.02 4.78
C SER A 16 -2.64 -21.89 4.23
N LEU A 17 -3.87 -21.77 4.74
CA LEU A 17 -5.03 -22.52 4.22
C LEU A 17 -5.35 -22.10 2.78
N CYS A 18 -5.32 -20.81 2.47
CA CYS A 18 -5.50 -20.29 1.11
C CYS A 18 -4.40 -20.81 0.16
N SER A 19 -3.15 -20.86 0.63
CA SER A 19 -2.05 -21.41 -0.15
C SER A 19 -2.23 -22.91 -0.43
N ARG A 20 -2.66 -23.70 0.57
CA ARG A 20 -2.93 -25.13 0.36
C ARG A 20 -4.06 -25.32 -0.63
N LEU A 21 -5.19 -24.66 -0.41
CA LEU A 21 -6.34 -24.72 -1.30
C LEU A 21 -5.96 -24.40 -2.75
N LEU A 22 -5.11 -23.40 -2.98
CA LEU A 22 -4.64 -23.04 -4.31
C LEU A 22 -3.81 -24.14 -4.99
N TRP A 23 -2.97 -24.85 -4.25
CA TRP A 23 -2.01 -25.81 -4.81
C TRP A 23 -2.47 -27.27 -4.79
N SER A 24 -3.22 -27.69 -3.77
CA SER A 24 -3.69 -29.07 -3.61
C SER A 24 -5.18 -29.23 -3.91
N GLY A 25 -5.96 -28.14 -3.97
CA GLY A 25 -7.42 -28.20 -4.12
C GLY A 25 -8.16 -28.59 -2.83
N ASN A 26 -7.42 -28.87 -1.75
CA ASN A 26 -7.95 -29.18 -0.42
C ASN A 26 -7.12 -28.44 0.65
N VAL A 27 -7.69 -28.22 1.82
CA VAL A 27 -7.03 -27.58 2.96
C VAL A 27 -6.22 -28.58 3.79
N ASP A 28 -6.63 -29.85 3.77
CA ASP A 28 -6.01 -30.94 4.55
C ASP A 28 -4.77 -31.52 3.84
N ASP A 29 -4.78 -31.52 2.52
CA ASP A 29 -3.68 -32.07 1.72
C ASP A 29 -2.51 -31.09 1.64
N GLY A 30 -1.42 -31.45 2.32
CA GLY A 30 -0.16 -30.69 2.36
C GLY A 30 0.73 -30.85 1.13
N LYS A 31 0.19 -30.83 -0.09
CA LYS A 31 1.06 -30.81 -1.29
C LYS A 31 1.85 -29.50 -1.29
N GLY A 32 3.16 -29.61 -1.56
CA GLY A 32 4.08 -28.46 -1.53
C GLY A 32 3.64 -27.31 -2.44
N ALA A 33 3.76 -26.08 -1.96
CA ALA A 33 3.47 -24.89 -2.74
C ALA A 33 4.51 -24.71 -3.86
N LYS A 34 4.04 -24.56 -5.11
CA LYS A 34 4.92 -24.35 -6.26
C LYS A 34 5.52 -22.94 -6.31
N VAL A 35 4.73 -21.95 -5.88
CA VAL A 35 5.13 -20.53 -5.82
C VAL A 35 4.84 -20.01 -4.42
N ALA A 36 5.76 -19.19 -3.88
CA ALA A 36 5.59 -18.56 -2.58
C ALA A 36 4.35 -17.66 -2.56
N TRP A 37 3.58 -17.68 -1.46
CA TRP A 37 2.34 -16.91 -1.31
C TRP A 37 2.54 -15.40 -1.54
N THR A 38 3.71 -14.86 -1.17
CA THR A 38 4.08 -13.47 -1.42
C THR A 38 4.13 -13.12 -2.90
N ALA A 39 4.64 -14.02 -3.75
CA ALA A 39 4.67 -13.84 -5.20
C ALA A 39 3.27 -14.02 -5.82
N VAL A 40 2.45 -14.93 -5.29
CA VAL A 40 1.04 -15.07 -5.72
C VAL A 40 0.26 -13.79 -5.48
N CYS A 41 0.52 -13.10 -4.37
CA CYS A 41 -0.16 -11.86 -4.01
C CYS A 41 0.34 -10.61 -4.76
N LEU A 42 1.36 -10.71 -5.61
CA LEU A 42 1.79 -9.57 -6.43
C LEU A 42 0.69 -9.20 -7.45
N PRO A 43 0.59 -7.93 -7.85
CA PRO A 43 -0.26 -7.52 -8.96
C PRO A 43 0.02 -8.34 -10.21
N LYS A 44 -1.01 -8.54 -11.04
CA LYS A 44 -0.86 -9.29 -12.30
C LYS A 44 0.20 -8.68 -13.21
N ALA A 45 0.27 -7.35 -13.29
CA ALA A 45 1.29 -6.61 -14.05
C ALA A 45 2.74 -6.94 -13.63
N GLU A 46 2.93 -7.34 -12.37
CA GLU A 46 4.23 -7.62 -11.76
C GLU A 46 4.52 -9.14 -11.72
N GLY A 47 3.73 -9.93 -12.45
CA GLY A 47 3.90 -11.38 -12.57
C GLY A 47 3.25 -12.21 -11.45
N GLY A 48 2.40 -11.60 -10.60
CA GLY A 48 1.61 -12.34 -9.61
C GLY A 48 0.22 -12.74 -10.11
N PHE A 49 -0.59 -13.31 -9.20
CA PHE A 49 -1.98 -13.66 -9.47
C PHE A 49 -2.96 -12.52 -9.11
N GLY A 50 -2.49 -11.50 -8.38
CA GLY A 50 -3.28 -10.36 -7.93
C GLY A 50 -4.16 -10.64 -6.71
N LEU A 51 -3.86 -11.69 -5.93
CA LEU A 51 -4.55 -11.93 -4.66
C LEU A 51 -4.17 -10.90 -3.60
N ARG A 52 -5.11 -10.58 -2.71
CA ARG A 52 -4.83 -9.69 -1.59
C ARG A 52 -4.12 -10.44 -0.49
N ARG A 53 -2.93 -9.96 -0.13
CA ARG A 53 -2.22 -10.42 1.06
C ARG A 53 -2.95 -9.92 2.32
N LEU A 54 -3.32 -10.82 3.21
CA LEU A 54 -4.22 -10.48 4.32
C LEU A 54 -3.54 -9.59 5.35
N LEU A 55 -2.21 -9.66 5.44
CA LEU A 55 -1.42 -8.84 6.35
C LEU A 55 -1.57 -7.34 6.07
N GLU A 56 -1.34 -6.90 4.84
CA GLU A 56 -1.44 -5.48 4.46
C GLU A 56 -2.92 -5.03 4.44
N TRP A 57 -3.87 -5.97 4.35
CA TRP A 57 -5.29 -5.68 4.17
C TRP A 57 -5.85 -5.38 5.53
N ASN A 58 -5.47 -6.21 6.52
CA ASN A 58 -5.68 -5.92 7.93
C ASN A 58 -5.07 -4.55 8.30
N LYS A 59 -3.83 -4.23 7.89
CA LYS A 59 -3.24 -2.89 8.12
C LYS A 59 -4.09 -1.77 7.52
N THR A 60 -4.55 -1.94 6.28
CA THR A 60 -5.41 -0.97 5.60
C THR A 60 -6.74 -0.76 6.33
N LEU A 61 -7.34 -1.85 6.84
CA LEU A 61 -8.55 -1.76 7.65
C LEU A 61 -8.30 -1.08 8.99
N CYS A 62 -7.15 -1.31 9.64
CA CYS A 62 -6.76 -0.56 10.83
C CYS A 62 -6.64 0.95 10.53
N LEU A 63 -6.02 1.31 9.40
CA LEU A 63 -5.91 2.71 8.99
C LEU A 63 -7.28 3.36 8.78
N ARG A 64 -8.24 2.60 8.25
CA ARG A 64 -9.62 3.08 8.14
C ARG A 64 -10.22 3.39 9.50
N LEU A 65 -9.99 2.52 10.50
CA LEU A 65 -10.44 2.76 11.87
C LEU A 65 -9.77 3.99 12.47
N ILE A 66 -8.47 4.18 12.26
CA ILE A 66 -7.75 5.37 12.71
C ILE A 66 -8.32 6.63 12.03
N TRP A 67 -8.60 6.57 10.73
CA TRP A 67 -9.23 7.67 9.99
C TRP A 67 -10.59 8.06 10.57
N LEU A 68 -11.39 7.10 11.03
CA LEU A 68 -12.66 7.38 11.71
C LEU A 68 -12.49 8.14 13.02
N LEU A 69 -11.35 8.01 13.71
CA LEU A 69 -11.05 8.80 14.92
C LEU A 69 -10.82 10.27 14.60
N PHE A 70 -10.22 10.57 13.43
CA PHE A 70 -9.99 11.94 12.97
C PHE A 70 -11.25 12.56 12.36
N ASN A 71 -12.00 11.78 11.60
CA ASN A 71 -13.24 12.22 10.96
C ASN A 71 -14.43 11.46 11.52
N ASN A 72 -14.89 11.91 12.70
CA ASN A 72 -16.01 11.30 13.41
C ASN A 72 -17.35 11.66 12.73
N ASN A 73 -17.63 11.01 11.60
CA ASN A 73 -18.87 11.15 10.83
C ASN A 73 -20.05 10.44 11.52
N GLY A 74 -20.28 10.72 12.81
CA GLY A 74 -21.36 10.10 13.59
C GLY A 74 -21.15 8.62 13.93
N SER A 75 -19.91 8.12 13.87
CA SER A 75 -19.63 6.74 14.23
C SER A 75 -19.62 6.57 15.75
N LEU A 76 -20.54 5.78 16.30
CA LEU A 76 -20.57 5.46 17.73
C LEU A 76 -19.24 4.87 18.22
N TRP A 77 -18.61 4.02 17.41
CA TRP A 77 -17.30 3.45 17.71
C TRP A 77 -16.24 4.55 17.86
N ALA A 78 -16.19 5.49 16.91
CA ALA A 78 -15.23 6.60 16.97
C ALA A 78 -15.54 7.53 18.16
N SER A 79 -16.80 7.90 18.38
CA SER A 79 -17.20 8.72 19.54
C SER A 79 -16.81 8.08 20.87
N TRP A 80 -17.07 6.78 21.03
CA TRP A 80 -16.72 6.05 22.25
C TRP A 80 -15.19 5.97 22.44
N HIS A 81 -14.43 5.65 21.39
CA HIS A 81 -12.97 5.63 21.45
C HIS A 81 -12.38 7.02 21.74
N CYS A 82 -12.93 8.07 21.14
CA CYS A 82 -12.54 9.44 21.40
C CYS A 82 -12.79 9.85 22.87
N HIS A 83 -13.94 9.48 23.42
CA HIS A 83 -14.28 9.76 24.81
C HIS A 83 -13.41 8.97 25.79
N HIS A 84 -13.25 7.66 25.58
CA HIS A 84 -12.58 6.77 26.52
C HIS A 84 -11.05 6.84 26.45
N TYR A 85 -10.47 6.88 25.24
CA TYR A 85 -9.02 6.84 25.05
C TYR A 85 -8.40 8.20 24.75
N LEU A 86 -9.02 9.00 23.87
CA LEU A 86 -8.42 10.28 23.48
C LEU A 86 -8.59 11.36 24.56
N LYS A 87 -9.74 11.45 25.26
CA LYS A 87 -9.97 12.40 26.36
C LYS A 87 -9.49 13.84 26.03
N ASN A 88 -9.80 14.34 24.83
CA ASN A 88 -9.36 15.63 24.28
C ASN A 88 -7.83 15.79 24.06
N LYS A 89 -7.05 14.71 24.14
CA LYS A 89 -5.64 14.68 23.75
C LYS A 89 -5.50 14.34 22.27
N SER A 90 -4.41 14.79 21.67
CA SER A 90 -4.07 14.43 20.28
C SER A 90 -3.78 12.93 20.17
N PHE A 91 -4.27 12.31 19.10
CA PHE A 91 -4.01 10.91 18.78
C PHE A 91 -2.53 10.57 18.76
N TRP A 92 -1.67 11.49 18.34
CA TRP A 92 -0.23 11.25 18.17
C TRP A 92 0.53 11.13 19.48
N LYS A 93 0.05 11.75 20.56
CA LYS A 93 0.74 11.84 21.86
C LYS A 93 0.39 10.72 22.84
N ILE A 94 -0.75 10.06 22.66
CA ILE A 94 -1.26 9.11 23.66
C ILE A 94 -0.30 7.93 23.81
N GLU A 95 0.10 7.57 25.01
CA GLU A 95 0.90 6.37 25.23
C GLU A 95 0.00 5.18 25.52
N ALA A 96 0.45 3.99 25.09
CA ALA A 96 -0.24 2.75 25.39
C ALA A 96 -0.05 2.40 26.88
N SER A 97 -1.15 2.23 27.61
CA SER A 97 -1.13 1.69 28.97
C SER A 97 -1.05 0.17 28.96
N GLN A 98 -0.52 -0.44 30.02
CA GLN A 98 -0.53 -1.90 30.16
C GLN A 98 -1.94 -2.48 30.17
N ARG A 99 -2.90 -1.76 30.77
CA ARG A 99 -4.32 -2.16 30.84
C ARG A 99 -5.09 -1.97 29.53
N ASP A 100 -4.48 -1.31 28.54
CA ASP A 100 -5.17 -1.09 27.26
C ASP A 100 -5.33 -2.41 26.50
N PRO A 101 -6.48 -2.58 25.81
CA PRO A 101 -6.71 -3.77 25.01
C PRO A 101 -5.69 -3.83 23.86
N TRP A 102 -5.34 -5.04 23.46
CA TRP A 102 -4.41 -5.30 22.37
C TRP A 102 -4.82 -4.57 21.07
N SER A 103 -6.12 -4.47 20.80
CA SER A 103 -6.68 -3.77 19.65
C SER A 103 -6.29 -2.28 19.63
N TRP A 104 -6.37 -1.59 20.77
CA TRP A 104 -5.96 -0.18 20.87
C TRP A 104 -4.46 -0.03 20.66
N LYS A 105 -3.66 -0.87 21.33
CA LYS A 105 -2.19 -0.89 21.15
C LYS A 105 -1.80 -1.09 19.69
N MET A 106 -2.51 -1.96 18.97
CA MET A 106 -2.31 -2.19 17.54
C MET A 106 -2.58 -0.94 16.69
N LEU A 107 -3.63 -0.16 17.00
CA LEU A 107 -3.88 1.12 16.32
C LEU A 107 -2.78 2.14 16.61
N LEU A 108 -2.30 2.23 17.85
CA LEU A 108 -1.22 3.14 18.21
C LEU A 108 0.11 2.77 17.51
N ASN A 109 0.40 1.48 17.39
CA ASN A 109 1.59 0.98 16.68
C ASN A 109 1.59 1.33 15.17
N LEU A 110 0.43 1.66 14.60
CA LEU A 110 0.31 2.06 13.19
C LEU A 110 0.40 3.58 12.98
N ARG A 111 0.67 4.38 14.02
CA ARG A 111 0.91 5.83 13.90
C ARG A 111 1.96 6.21 12.85
N PRO A 112 3.18 5.62 12.84
CA PRO A 112 4.21 6.02 11.89
C PRO A 112 3.77 5.83 10.43
N LEU A 113 2.94 4.82 10.21
CA LEU A 113 2.38 4.53 8.90
C LEU A 113 1.19 5.43 8.58
N THR A 114 0.35 5.75 9.56
CA THR A 114 -0.80 6.67 9.42
C THR A 114 -0.35 8.09 9.06
N GLU A 115 0.74 8.56 9.65
CA GLU A 115 1.30 9.90 9.41
C GLU A 115 1.65 10.16 7.94
N GLN A 116 1.98 9.11 7.19
CA GLN A 116 2.25 9.19 5.76
C GLN A 116 1.00 9.56 4.95
N PHE A 117 -0.19 9.27 5.49
CA PHE A 117 -1.45 9.45 4.80
C PHE A 117 -2.31 10.58 5.37
N VAL A 118 -2.26 10.86 6.67
CA VAL A 118 -3.13 11.85 7.31
C VAL A 118 -2.47 13.22 7.32
N ARG A 119 -3.14 14.19 6.73
CA ARG A 119 -2.75 15.61 6.74
C ARG A 119 -3.88 16.46 7.29
N SER A 120 -3.55 17.62 7.84
CA SER A 120 -4.53 18.58 8.38
C SER A 120 -4.48 19.86 7.57
N LYS A 121 -5.63 20.49 7.32
CA LYS A 121 -5.70 21.84 6.76
C LYS A 121 -6.06 22.80 7.89
N VAL A 122 -5.29 23.87 8.03
CA VAL A 122 -5.55 24.89 9.04
C VAL A 122 -6.79 25.69 8.64
N GLY A 123 -7.87 25.55 9.43
CA GLY A 123 -9.11 26.32 9.34
C GLY A 123 -9.31 27.18 10.59
N ASN A 124 -10.27 26.81 11.44
CA ASN A 124 -10.55 27.52 12.70
C ASN A 124 -9.53 27.28 13.82
N ARG A 125 -8.53 26.43 13.60
CA ARG A 125 -7.33 26.26 14.45
C ARG A 125 -7.59 25.69 15.86
N LEU A 126 -8.79 25.20 16.13
CA LEU A 126 -9.21 24.78 17.48
C LEU A 126 -8.90 23.31 17.79
N LYS A 127 -8.66 22.46 16.78
CA LYS A 127 -8.41 21.02 16.99
C LYS A 127 -7.02 20.58 16.56
N THR A 128 -6.42 21.26 15.58
CA THR A 128 -5.09 20.90 15.08
C THR A 128 -4.00 21.22 16.09
N SER A 129 -3.18 20.21 16.41
CA SER A 129 -1.98 20.37 17.23
C SER A 129 -0.88 21.06 16.42
N PHE A 130 -0.24 22.07 17.01
CA PHE A 130 0.85 22.80 16.34
C PHE A 130 2.05 21.87 16.04
N TRP A 131 2.39 21.00 16.98
CA TRP A 131 3.61 20.19 16.94
C TRP A 131 3.44 18.85 16.23
N HIS A 132 2.30 18.19 16.46
CA HIS A 132 2.14 16.77 16.11
C HIS A 132 1.37 16.53 14.80
N ASP A 133 0.46 17.43 14.42
CA ASP A 133 -0.29 17.25 13.19
C ASP A 133 0.53 17.72 11.97
N SER A 134 0.38 17.00 10.86
CA SER A 134 0.99 17.38 9.58
C SER A 134 0.15 18.43 8.86
N TRP A 135 0.20 19.67 9.34
CA TRP A 135 -0.51 20.81 8.75
C TRP A 135 0.36 21.70 7.85
N THR A 136 1.67 21.46 7.82
CA THR A 136 2.63 22.08 6.89
C THR A 136 3.16 21.05 5.88
N SER A 137 3.81 21.51 4.81
CA SER A 137 4.47 20.60 3.86
C SER A 137 5.71 19.92 4.45
N LEU A 138 6.25 20.45 5.56
CA LEU A 138 7.39 19.88 6.30
C LEU A 138 7.00 18.64 7.12
N GLY A 139 5.70 18.36 7.29
CA GLY A 139 5.20 17.32 8.18
C GLY A 139 5.06 17.80 9.63
N PRO A 140 5.13 16.91 10.63
CA PRO A 140 5.02 17.30 12.03
C PRO A 140 6.25 18.10 12.47
N LEU A 141 6.03 19.33 12.91
CA LEU A 141 7.10 20.25 13.30
C LEU A 141 7.99 19.71 14.43
N ILE A 142 7.43 18.84 15.29
CA ILE A 142 8.20 18.18 16.36
C ILE A 142 9.34 17.32 15.82
N LYS A 143 9.19 16.73 14.63
CA LYS A 143 10.25 15.92 14.01
C LYS A 143 11.36 16.77 13.41
N CYS A 144 11.06 18.01 13.03
CA CYS A 144 12.02 18.93 12.45
C CYS A 144 12.90 19.61 13.52
N LEU A 145 12.34 19.98 14.68
CA LEU A 145 13.12 20.59 15.78
C LEU A 145 13.57 19.59 16.86
N GLY A 146 13.02 18.38 16.86
CA GLY A 146 13.22 17.41 17.94
C GLY A 146 12.53 17.81 19.25
N ASP A 147 12.82 17.07 20.32
CA ASP A 147 12.14 17.18 21.62
C ASP A 147 12.29 18.56 22.28
N PHE A 148 13.35 19.30 21.94
CA PHE A 148 13.60 20.65 22.42
C PHE A 148 12.86 21.73 21.63
N GLY A 149 12.15 21.38 20.55
CA GLY A 149 11.43 22.34 19.71
C GLY A 149 10.48 23.24 20.48
N SER A 150 9.75 22.67 21.45
CA SER A 150 8.85 23.42 22.34
C SER A 150 9.55 24.53 23.12
N ARG A 151 10.79 24.28 23.59
CA ARG A 151 11.61 25.28 24.31
C ARG A 151 12.15 26.33 23.37
N ILE A 152 12.60 25.93 22.18
CA ILE A 152 13.18 26.82 21.17
C ILE A 152 12.15 27.84 20.68
N LEU A 153 10.94 27.38 20.33
CA LEU A 153 9.86 28.25 19.85
C LEU A 153 8.99 28.81 20.98
N ARG A 154 9.29 28.51 22.26
CA ARG A 154 8.50 28.94 23.43
C ARG A 154 6.99 28.65 23.30
N ILE A 155 6.64 27.60 22.55
CA ILE A 155 5.27 27.14 22.35
C ILE A 155 5.12 25.81 23.09
N PRO A 156 4.15 25.66 24.02
CA PRO A 156 4.00 24.44 24.78
C PRO A 156 3.73 23.25 23.86
N ILE A 157 4.21 22.06 24.23
CA ILE A 157 4.06 20.85 23.39
C ILE A 157 2.58 20.48 23.13
N SER A 158 1.69 20.88 24.03
CA SER A 158 0.24 20.69 23.90
C SER A 158 -0.47 21.82 23.14
N ALA A 159 0.27 22.81 22.63
CA ALA A 159 -0.30 23.95 21.92
C ALA A 159 -1.04 23.51 20.66
N ARG A 160 -2.14 24.21 20.43
CA ARG A 160 -2.90 24.16 19.19
C ARG A 160 -2.40 25.24 18.25
N VAL A 161 -2.74 25.13 16.97
CA VAL A 161 -2.35 26.14 15.97
C VAL A 161 -2.92 27.53 16.33
N VAL A 162 -4.08 27.59 17.00
CA VAL A 162 -4.68 28.86 17.45
C VAL A 162 -3.84 29.56 18.50
N ASP A 163 -3.17 28.81 19.38
CA ASP A 163 -2.37 29.38 20.46
C ASP A 163 -1.10 30.08 19.91
N ALA A 164 -0.61 29.57 18.78
CA ALA A 164 0.57 30.07 18.08
C ALA A 164 0.27 31.21 17.09
N TYR A 165 -1.00 31.58 16.86
CA TYR A 165 -1.39 32.61 15.91
C TYR A 165 -2.17 33.74 16.59
N GLY A 166 -1.66 34.97 16.49
CA GLY A 166 -2.29 36.17 17.04
C GLY A 166 -2.91 37.08 15.99
N PRO A 167 -3.46 38.24 16.39
CA PRO A 167 -4.04 39.24 15.49
C PRO A 167 -3.02 39.81 14.49
N ASN A 168 -1.73 39.83 14.87
CA ASN A 168 -0.64 40.36 14.06
C ASN A 168 0.17 39.25 13.35
N GLY A 169 -0.39 38.03 13.24
CA GLY A 169 0.27 36.89 12.62
C GLY A 169 0.85 35.87 13.62
N TRP A 170 1.82 35.07 13.18
CA TRP A 170 2.39 33.97 13.97
C TRP A 170 3.23 34.48 15.15
N ARG A 171 2.92 33.97 16.35
CA ARG A 171 3.63 34.26 17.61
C ARG A 171 4.81 33.30 17.78
N LEU A 172 5.81 33.44 16.93
CA LEU A 172 7.02 32.62 16.94
C LEU A 172 8.21 33.50 17.36
N PRO A 173 8.96 33.15 18.42
CA PRO A 173 10.17 33.88 18.77
C PRO A 173 11.22 33.63 17.70
N LEU A 174 11.96 34.69 17.35
CA LEU A 174 13.12 34.58 16.47
C LEU A 174 14.17 33.69 17.16
N SER A 175 14.38 32.50 16.61
CA SER A 175 15.43 31.58 17.04
C SER A 175 16.59 31.63 16.04
N ARG A 176 17.82 31.56 16.54
CA ARG A 176 19.03 31.49 15.70
C ARG A 176 19.36 30.07 15.23
N SER A 177 18.57 29.06 15.63
CA SER A 177 18.81 27.70 15.16
C SER A 177 18.36 27.55 13.70
N PRO A 178 19.20 27.00 12.81
CA PRO A 178 18.84 26.76 11.40
C PRO A 178 17.48 26.05 11.19
N PRO A 179 17.12 24.98 11.93
CA PRO A 179 15.83 24.32 11.74
C PRO A 179 14.63 25.18 12.16
N ALA A 180 14.79 26.06 13.17
CA ALA A 180 13.72 26.95 13.59
C ALA A 180 13.52 28.10 12.60
N LEU A 181 14.60 28.61 12.00
CA LEU A 181 14.55 29.62 10.94
C LEU A 181 13.82 29.09 9.70
N ALA A 182 14.15 27.88 9.23
CA ALA A 182 13.48 27.26 8.10
C ALA A 182 11.97 27.10 8.33
N ILE A 183 11.57 26.79 9.55
CA ILE A 183 10.15 26.68 9.91
C ILE A 183 9.48 28.04 10.00
N TYR A 184 10.15 29.04 10.58
CA TYR A 184 9.64 30.40 10.61
C TYR A 184 9.42 30.96 9.20
N GLU A 185 10.42 30.79 8.32
CA GLU A 185 10.36 31.19 6.92
C GLU A 185 9.18 30.48 6.23
N HIS A 186 9.10 29.15 6.34
CA HIS A 186 8.02 28.38 5.73
C HIS A 186 6.64 28.82 6.25
N ILE A 187 6.46 28.93 7.56
CA ILE A 187 5.18 29.33 8.17
C ILE A 187 4.78 30.76 7.78
N SER A 188 5.74 31.66 7.61
CA SER A 188 5.49 33.05 7.19
C SER A 188 5.01 33.15 5.74
N THR A 189 5.35 32.18 4.89
CA THR A 189 4.82 32.10 3.51
C THR A 189 3.39 31.54 3.44
N LEU A 190 2.89 30.92 4.51
CA LEU A 190 1.56 30.33 4.51
C LEU A 190 0.48 31.43 4.56
N PRO A 191 -0.61 31.29 3.77
CA PRO A 191 -1.69 32.26 3.80
C PRO A 191 -2.32 32.33 5.19
N ALA A 192 -2.82 33.52 5.55
CA ALA A 192 -3.55 33.71 6.79
C ALA A 192 -4.66 32.65 6.91
N PRO A 193 -4.73 31.89 8.01
CA PRO A 193 -5.67 30.79 8.07
C PRO A 193 -7.10 31.31 8.03
N SER A 194 -7.93 30.71 7.19
CA SER A 194 -9.29 31.18 6.94
C SER A 194 -10.19 30.83 8.12
N SER A 195 -10.76 31.85 8.77
CA SER A 195 -11.78 31.71 9.81
C SER A 195 -13.14 31.21 9.27
N ALA A 196 -13.30 31.12 7.95
CA ALA A 196 -14.53 30.68 7.31
C ALA A 196 -14.80 29.16 7.45
N LEU A 197 -13.79 28.37 7.80
CA LEU A 197 -13.95 26.92 8.01
C LEU A 197 -14.45 26.65 9.42
N THR A 198 -15.61 26.02 9.56
CA THR A 198 -16.22 25.65 10.85
C THR A 198 -15.41 24.61 11.63
N HIS A 199 -14.58 23.80 10.97
CA HIS A 199 -13.66 22.84 11.59
C HIS A 199 -12.39 22.69 10.75
N ASP A 200 -11.26 22.41 11.39
CA ASP A 200 -10.01 21.98 10.74
C ASP A 200 -10.21 20.59 10.09
N PRO A 201 -10.37 20.48 8.76
CA PRO A 201 -10.60 19.18 8.15
C PRO A 201 -9.28 18.42 8.03
N TYR A 202 -9.30 17.17 8.45
CA TYR A 202 -8.26 16.22 8.05
C TYR A 202 -8.55 15.74 6.63
N TYR A 203 -7.50 15.50 5.86
CA TYR A 203 -7.58 14.89 4.52
C TYR A 203 -6.62 13.70 4.42
N TRP A 204 -7.01 12.75 3.58
CA TRP A 204 -6.23 11.54 3.32
C TRP A 204 -5.43 11.74 2.03
N CYS A 205 -4.11 11.55 2.11
CA CYS A 205 -3.19 11.66 0.99
C CYS A 205 -2.55 10.32 0.70
N VAL A 206 -2.31 10.01 -0.57
CA VAL A 206 -1.48 8.89 -0.97
C VAL A 206 -0.35 9.46 -1.84
N GLY A 207 0.87 9.44 -1.29
CA GLY A 207 1.97 10.23 -1.85
C GLY A 207 1.62 11.72 -1.82
N ASN A 208 1.66 12.38 -2.99
CA ASN A 208 1.34 13.80 -3.14
C ASN A 208 -0.12 14.07 -3.55
N VAL A 209 -0.96 13.03 -3.67
CA VAL A 209 -2.33 13.16 -4.16
C VAL A 209 -3.33 13.20 -3.00
N VAL A 210 -4.08 14.29 -2.90
CA VAL A 210 -5.18 14.45 -1.95
C VAL A 210 -6.39 13.65 -2.42
N CYS A 211 -6.87 12.74 -1.58
CA CYS A 211 -8.06 11.93 -1.83
C CYS A 211 -9.31 12.61 -1.27
N LYS A 212 -10.48 12.35 -1.87
CA LYS A 212 -11.80 12.82 -1.39
C LYS A 212 -12.27 12.15 -0.07
N GLY A 213 -11.34 11.58 0.69
CA GLY A 213 -11.57 10.77 1.88
C GLY A 213 -10.76 9.46 1.86
N PHE A 214 -10.99 8.61 2.84
CA PHE A 214 -10.32 7.31 2.93
C PHE A 214 -10.90 6.31 1.92
N SER A 215 -10.06 5.77 1.05
CA SER A 215 -10.41 4.66 0.16
C SER A 215 -9.56 3.44 0.48
N THR A 216 -10.22 2.35 0.89
CA THR A 216 -9.52 1.09 1.20
C THR A 216 -8.72 0.57 0.00
N ALA A 217 -9.25 0.69 -1.21
CA ALA A 217 -8.57 0.19 -2.41
C ALA A 217 -7.31 0.99 -2.73
N VAL A 218 -7.39 2.33 -2.69
CA VAL A 218 -6.25 3.21 -3.00
C VAL A 218 -5.16 3.05 -1.92
N THR A 219 -5.54 3.06 -0.64
CA THR A 219 -4.60 2.87 0.47
C THR A 219 -3.94 1.49 0.42
N TRP A 220 -4.71 0.43 0.15
CA TRP A 220 -4.17 -0.91 -0.01
C TRP A 220 -3.15 -0.97 -1.15
N ASN A 221 -3.46 -0.39 -2.32
CA ASN A 221 -2.55 -0.38 -3.46
C ASN A 221 -1.24 0.38 -3.19
N ALA A 222 -1.26 1.34 -2.26
CA ALA A 222 -0.06 2.06 -1.81
C ALA A 222 0.77 1.25 -0.80
N LEU A 223 0.14 0.37 -0.02
CA LEU A 223 0.81 -0.49 0.97
C LEU A 223 1.29 -1.82 0.40
N GLN A 224 0.73 -2.25 -0.74
CA GLN A 224 1.06 -3.52 -1.35
C GLN A 224 2.52 -3.52 -1.84
N PRO A 225 3.29 -4.61 -1.59
CA PRO A 225 4.63 -4.76 -2.14
C PRO A 225 4.61 -4.65 -3.66
N ARG A 226 5.57 -3.91 -4.21
CA ARG A 226 5.76 -3.74 -5.65
C ARG A 226 6.98 -4.53 -6.12
N ALA A 227 6.86 -5.17 -7.27
CA ALA A 227 7.91 -5.86 -7.99
C ALA A 227 8.02 -5.31 -9.42
N THR A 228 9.06 -5.74 -10.14
CA THR A 228 9.27 -5.32 -11.52
C THR A 228 8.16 -5.86 -12.42
N GLU A 229 7.60 -4.99 -13.26
CA GLU A 229 6.64 -5.39 -14.29
C GLU A 229 7.26 -6.44 -15.22
N LYS A 230 6.43 -7.35 -15.70
CA LYS A 230 6.86 -8.50 -16.48
C LYS A 230 6.26 -8.47 -17.88
N ASP A 231 7.11 -8.51 -18.91
CA ASP A 231 6.68 -8.40 -20.31
C ASP A 231 5.76 -9.55 -20.77
N TRP A 232 5.84 -10.70 -20.12
CA TRP A 232 5.04 -11.87 -20.46
C TRP A 232 3.61 -11.82 -19.90
N VAL A 233 3.29 -10.86 -19.03
CA VAL A 233 1.97 -10.74 -18.37
C VAL A 233 0.84 -10.64 -19.38
N THR A 234 1.04 -9.90 -20.47
CA THR A 234 0.02 -9.74 -21.51
C THR A 234 -0.27 -11.04 -22.26
N SER A 235 0.68 -11.98 -22.27
CA SER A 235 0.52 -13.30 -22.89
C SER A 235 -0.26 -14.26 -21.99
N VAL A 236 -0.21 -14.07 -20.67
CA VAL A 236 -0.88 -14.93 -19.68
C VAL A 236 -2.27 -14.40 -19.34
N TRP A 237 -2.40 -13.10 -19.07
CA TRP A 237 -3.60 -12.46 -18.52
C TRP A 237 -4.38 -11.64 -19.56
N PHE A 238 -4.61 -12.20 -20.76
CA PHE A 238 -5.35 -11.52 -21.81
C PHE A 238 -6.89 -11.67 -21.68
N LYS A 239 -7.63 -10.79 -22.35
CA LYS A 239 -9.10 -10.84 -22.40
C LYS A 239 -9.55 -12.13 -23.12
N GLY A 240 -10.27 -12.99 -22.42
CA GLY A 240 -10.71 -14.29 -22.95
C GLY A 240 -9.79 -15.47 -22.60
N ALA A 241 -8.74 -15.26 -21.80
CA ALA A 241 -7.90 -16.36 -21.34
C ALA A 241 -8.69 -17.34 -20.45
N VAL A 242 -8.68 -18.62 -20.82
CA VAL A 242 -9.30 -19.68 -20.00
C VAL A 242 -8.52 -19.79 -18.68
N PRO A 243 -9.18 -19.68 -17.51
CA PRO A 243 -8.49 -19.58 -16.21
C PRO A 243 -7.49 -20.70 -15.93
N ARG A 244 -7.84 -21.95 -16.29
CA ARG A 244 -6.97 -23.12 -16.09
C ARG A 244 -5.68 -23.03 -16.92
N HIS A 245 -5.78 -22.55 -18.16
CA HIS A 245 -4.64 -22.41 -19.07
C HIS A 245 -3.75 -21.23 -18.66
N ALA A 246 -4.37 -20.09 -18.32
CA ALA A 246 -3.65 -18.94 -17.78
C ALA A 246 -2.89 -19.28 -16.49
N PHE A 247 -3.50 -20.05 -15.59
CA PHE A 247 -2.84 -20.53 -14.38
C PHE A 247 -1.62 -21.41 -14.69
N ASN A 248 -1.76 -22.40 -15.58
CA ASN A 248 -0.63 -23.26 -15.95
C ASN A 248 0.48 -22.48 -16.66
N MET A 249 0.12 -21.54 -17.55
CA MET A 249 1.08 -20.69 -18.27
C MET A 249 1.81 -19.74 -17.34
N TRP A 250 1.12 -19.19 -16.34
CA TRP A 250 1.73 -18.39 -15.27
C TRP A 250 2.76 -19.21 -14.49
N VAL A 251 2.40 -20.43 -14.06
CA VAL A 251 3.32 -21.34 -13.35
C VAL A 251 4.51 -21.73 -14.24
N ALA A 252 4.30 -21.87 -15.56
CA ALA A 252 5.35 -22.14 -16.53
C ALA A 252 6.34 -20.97 -16.64
N HIS A 253 5.86 -19.73 -16.73
CA HIS A 253 6.71 -18.52 -16.76
C HIS A 253 7.53 -18.31 -15.47
N LEU A 254 7.15 -18.96 -14.38
CA LEU A 254 7.89 -18.95 -13.12
C LEU A 254 8.84 -20.16 -12.97
N ASP A 255 8.94 -21.02 -13.99
CA ASP A 255 9.72 -22.26 -13.99
C ASP A 255 9.34 -23.22 -12.85
N ARG A 256 8.05 -23.29 -12.50
CA ARG A 256 7.52 -24.10 -11.38
C ARG A 256 6.63 -25.27 -11.80
N LEU A 257 6.62 -25.61 -13.09
CA LEU A 257 5.92 -26.82 -13.54
C LEU A 257 6.75 -28.06 -13.22
N PRO A 258 6.15 -29.11 -12.61
CA PRO A 258 6.80 -30.39 -12.43
C PRO A 258 6.83 -31.12 -13.76
N THR A 259 7.76 -30.75 -14.62
CA THR A 259 8.11 -31.51 -15.84
C THR A 259 9.46 -32.16 -15.58
N ARG A 260 9.64 -33.39 -16.08
CA ARG A 260 10.92 -34.16 -16.05
C ARG A 260 12.13 -33.41 -16.67
N GLN A 261 12.01 -32.13 -17.02
CA GLN A 261 12.92 -31.29 -17.81
C GLN A 261 13.09 -29.84 -17.27
N CYS A 262 13.14 -29.64 -15.94
CA CYS A 262 14.17 -28.71 -15.43
C CYS A 262 15.55 -29.41 -15.36
N LEU A 263 15.62 -30.69 -15.76
CA LEU A 263 16.70 -31.64 -15.48
C LEU A 263 17.82 -31.74 -16.54
N LEU A 264 17.80 -31.00 -17.66
CA LEU A 264 18.89 -31.13 -18.66
C LEU A 264 19.58 -29.83 -19.08
N SER A 265 18.92 -28.76 -19.51
CA SER A 265 19.63 -27.51 -19.88
C SER A 265 18.68 -26.44 -20.40
N GLY A 266 18.80 -25.24 -19.86
CA GLY A 266 19.00 -24.01 -20.65
C GLY A 266 17.91 -23.44 -21.56
N ASP A 267 16.90 -24.18 -22.04
CA ASP A 267 16.07 -23.66 -23.15
C ASP A 267 14.63 -23.31 -22.76
N ARG A 268 14.42 -22.00 -22.52
CA ARG A 268 13.16 -21.40 -22.07
C ARG A 268 12.05 -21.40 -23.15
N PHE A 269 12.40 -21.54 -24.42
CA PHE A 269 11.46 -21.41 -25.54
C PHE A 269 10.72 -22.71 -25.90
N LEU A 270 11.40 -23.86 -25.81
CA LEU A 270 10.83 -25.16 -26.17
C LEU A 270 9.74 -25.61 -25.18
N LEU A 271 9.94 -25.33 -23.88
CA LEU A 271 8.96 -25.61 -22.83
C LEU A 271 7.66 -24.84 -23.03
N MET A 272 7.74 -23.58 -23.47
CA MET A 272 6.56 -22.75 -23.71
C MET A 272 5.76 -23.24 -24.92
N LEU A 273 6.46 -23.66 -25.99
CA LEU A 273 5.85 -24.28 -27.17
C LEU A 273 5.21 -25.64 -26.86
N VAL A 274 5.85 -26.50 -26.06
CA VAL A 274 5.28 -27.79 -25.68
C VAL A 274 4.03 -27.63 -24.83
N VAL A 275 4.02 -26.70 -23.87
CA VAL A 275 2.80 -26.38 -23.11
C VAL A 275 1.73 -25.80 -24.03
N PHE A 276 2.07 -24.91 -24.97
CA PHE A 276 1.12 -24.34 -25.92
C PHE A 276 0.51 -25.41 -26.84
N VAL A 277 1.32 -26.34 -27.36
CA VAL A 277 0.90 -27.46 -28.21
C VAL A 277 0.04 -28.45 -27.42
N LEU A 278 0.41 -28.80 -26.18
CA LEU A 278 -0.38 -29.69 -25.33
C LEU A 278 -1.72 -29.05 -24.89
N LEU A 279 -1.79 -27.73 -24.76
CA LEU A 279 -3.03 -27.01 -24.49
C LEU A 279 -3.94 -26.89 -25.73
N LEU A 280 -3.36 -26.86 -26.94
CA LEU A 280 -4.09 -26.92 -28.21
C LEU A 280 -4.58 -28.34 -28.55
N TRP A 281 -3.93 -29.38 -28.04
CA TRP A 281 -4.32 -30.79 -28.24
C TRP A 281 -5.32 -31.32 -27.20
N SER A 282 -5.98 -30.44 -26.45
CA SER A 282 -7.18 -30.81 -25.70
C SER A 282 -8.39 -30.71 -26.64
N PRO A 283 -9.16 -31.80 -26.87
CA PRO A 283 -10.17 -31.87 -27.93
C PRO A 283 -11.40 -30.96 -27.73
N MET A 284 -11.41 -30.09 -26.72
CA MET A 284 -12.48 -29.13 -26.41
C MET A 284 -12.18 -27.69 -26.84
N THR A 285 -10.97 -27.37 -27.33
CA THR A 285 -10.51 -25.97 -27.57
C THR A 285 -10.33 -25.57 -29.03
N ILE A 286 -10.77 -26.38 -30.00
CA ILE A 286 -10.55 -26.08 -31.44
C ILE A 286 -11.38 -24.88 -31.95
N PHE A 287 -12.43 -24.44 -31.24
CA PHE A 287 -13.34 -23.40 -31.77
C PHE A 287 -13.02 -21.94 -31.41
N PHE A 288 -12.04 -21.65 -30.55
CA PHE A 288 -11.76 -20.26 -30.12
C PHE A 288 -10.26 -19.94 -29.99
N CYS A 289 -9.45 -20.33 -30.96
CA CYS A 289 -8.11 -19.73 -31.12
C CYS A 289 -8.22 -18.53 -32.08
N PRO A 290 -8.26 -17.27 -31.60
CA PRO A 290 -8.28 -16.13 -32.49
C PRO A 290 -6.93 -16.06 -33.23
N LEU A 291 -6.97 -16.07 -34.56
CA LEU A 291 -5.83 -15.91 -35.49
C LEU A 291 -4.90 -14.72 -35.17
N SER A 292 -5.33 -13.79 -34.31
CA SER A 292 -4.53 -12.70 -33.78
C SER A 292 -3.40 -13.14 -32.83
N LEU A 293 -3.55 -14.27 -32.12
CA LEU A 293 -2.49 -14.84 -31.28
C LEU A 293 -1.35 -15.44 -32.13
N LEU A 294 -1.68 -16.19 -33.19
CA LEU A 294 -0.68 -16.72 -34.14
C LEU A 294 0.07 -15.60 -34.87
N ARG A 295 -0.62 -14.52 -35.28
CA ARG A 295 0.04 -13.36 -35.91
C ARG A 295 0.97 -12.59 -34.96
N ARG A 296 0.59 -12.42 -33.69
CA ARG A 296 1.47 -11.75 -32.68
C ARG A 296 2.70 -12.56 -32.32
N PHE A 297 2.61 -13.88 -32.34
CA PHE A 297 3.77 -14.76 -32.15
C PHE A 297 4.67 -14.78 -33.40
N GLY A 298 4.09 -14.84 -34.61
CA GLY A 298 4.85 -14.78 -35.87
C GLY A 298 5.62 -13.47 -36.06
N SER A 299 5.03 -12.32 -35.71
CA SER A 299 5.70 -11.01 -35.82
C SER A 299 6.85 -10.84 -34.82
N ARG A 300 6.77 -11.45 -33.63
CA ARG A 300 7.88 -11.46 -32.65
C ARG A 300 8.97 -12.47 -33.02
N PHE A 301 8.63 -13.56 -33.72
CA PHE A 301 9.60 -14.53 -34.24
C PHE A 301 10.54 -13.91 -35.28
N SER A 302 10.01 -13.06 -36.17
CA SER A 302 10.80 -12.37 -37.19
C SER A 302 11.75 -11.31 -36.61
N ALA A 303 11.36 -10.65 -35.50
CA ALA A 303 12.17 -9.63 -34.84
C ALA A 303 13.34 -10.17 -33.99
N VAL A 304 13.26 -11.42 -33.52
CA VAL A 304 14.34 -12.07 -32.76
C VAL A 304 15.36 -12.70 -33.72
N SER A 305 14.89 -13.38 -34.78
CA SER A 305 15.78 -13.95 -35.81
C SER A 305 16.61 -12.89 -36.56
N ALA A 306 16.14 -11.64 -36.64
CA ALA A 306 16.89 -10.54 -37.26
C ALA A 306 18.01 -9.97 -36.36
N ARG A 307 17.96 -10.17 -35.03
CA ARG A 307 19.02 -9.72 -34.12
C ARG A 307 20.18 -10.70 -34.00
N ASP A 308 19.92 -11.99 -34.20
CA ASP A 308 20.94 -13.03 -34.09
C ASP A 308 21.77 -13.22 -35.38
N ASN A 309 21.33 -12.65 -36.51
CA ASN A 309 22.01 -12.75 -37.81
C ASN A 309 23.03 -11.63 -38.12
N VAL A 310 23.30 -10.69 -37.20
CA VAL A 310 24.24 -9.57 -37.45
C VAL A 310 25.61 -9.78 -36.79
N SER A 311 25.82 -10.84 -36.00
CA SER A 311 27.08 -11.08 -35.28
C SER A 311 27.90 -12.27 -35.77
N SER A 312 27.85 -12.62 -37.06
CA SER A 312 28.84 -13.56 -37.63
C SER A 312 29.14 -13.26 -39.11
N ALA A 313 30.22 -12.53 -39.35
CA ALA A 313 30.93 -12.52 -40.63
C ALA A 313 32.42 -12.74 -40.32
N PRO A 314 33.12 -13.65 -41.02
CA PRO A 314 34.53 -13.94 -40.78
C PRO A 314 35.42 -13.03 -41.63
N GLY A 315 36.52 -12.57 -41.04
CA GLY A 315 37.61 -11.81 -41.67
C GLY A 315 38.73 -11.63 -40.67
#